data_AF-A0A0B0P0Y9-F1
#
_entry.id   AF-A0A0B0P0Y9-F1
#
_cell.length_a   1.000
_cell.length_b   1.000
_cell.length_c   1.000
_cell.angle_alpha   90.00
_cell.angle_beta   90.00
_cell.angle_gamma   90.00
#
_symmetry.space_group_name_H-M   'P 1'
#
loop_
_entity.id
_entity.type
_entity.pdbx_description
1 polymer ?
#
loop_
_entity_poly.entity_id
_entity_poly.type
_entity_poly.pdbx_seq_one_letter_code
_entity_poly.pdbx_strand_id
1 'polypeptide(L)'
;MKTILSSETMDIPDGVDIKVKAKMIEVEGPRGKLIRNFKHLNLDFHLIKDEESGKRKLRIEAWFGSRKTSAAIRTTLSHVENLITGVTKGYRYKMRFVYAHFPINASITNGNKSIEIRNFLGEKKVRKVDMLEGVSIVRSEKVKDEIVLDGNDIELVSRSAALINQKCHVKNKDIRKFLDGVERANKHIKKKSSVGSTVTSRNWCPVESGRRVR
;
A
#
# COMPACT_ATOMS: atom_id res chain seq x y z
N MET A 1 13.88 14.36 29.29
CA MET A 1 15.24 14.35 28.71
C MET A 1 15.15 14.76 27.25
N LYS A 2 15.93 15.76 26.82
CA LYS A 2 16.06 16.14 25.41
C LYS A 2 17.38 15.56 24.90
N THR A 3 17.32 14.78 23.83
CA THR A 3 18.53 14.21 23.21
C THR A 3 19.14 15.28 22.31
N ILE A 4 20.45 15.50 22.40
CA ILE A 4 21.14 16.57 21.66
C ILE A 4 21.02 16.33 20.15
N LEU A 5 21.30 15.11 19.70
CA LEU A 5 21.16 14.69 18.31
C LEU A 5 20.50 13.32 18.26
N SER A 6 19.48 13.19 17.42
CA SER A 6 18.95 11.90 17.00
C SER A 6 19.05 11.84 15.49
N SER A 7 19.73 10.83 14.96
CA SER A 7 19.95 10.67 13.51
C SER A 7 19.69 9.23 13.10
N GLU A 8 19.01 9.04 11.97
CA GLU A 8 18.88 7.74 11.32
C GLU A 8 19.20 7.89 9.82
N THR A 9 19.72 6.82 9.23
CA THR A 9 20.11 6.77 7.81
C THR A 9 19.35 5.66 7.09
N MET A 10 19.15 5.84 5.79
CA MET A 10 18.52 4.85 4.91
C MET A 10 19.23 4.81 3.57
N ASP A 11 19.46 3.60 3.07
CA ASP A 11 20.06 3.34 1.77
C ASP A 11 19.06 3.57 0.63
N ILE A 12 19.47 4.29 -0.42
CA ILE A 12 18.66 4.50 -1.61
C ILE A 12 19.05 3.43 -2.64
N PRO A 13 18.10 2.63 -3.15
CA PRO A 13 18.38 1.61 -4.16
C PRO A 13 18.71 2.23 -5.52
N ASP A 14 19.48 1.51 -6.33
CA ASP A 14 19.86 1.94 -7.67
C ASP A 14 18.62 2.08 -8.59
N GLY A 15 18.62 3.13 -9.41
CA GLY A 15 17.53 3.45 -10.34
C GLY A 15 16.38 4.27 -9.74
N VAL A 16 16.56 4.83 -8.54
CA VAL A 16 15.64 5.79 -7.92
C VAL A 16 16.38 7.10 -7.64
N ASP A 17 15.84 8.22 -8.13
CA ASP A 17 16.37 9.55 -7.85
C ASP A 17 15.53 10.23 -6.76
N ILE A 18 16.19 10.82 -5.78
CA ILE A 18 15.55 11.52 -4.66
C ILE A 18 16.05 12.95 -4.63
N LYS A 19 15.12 13.90 -4.69
CA LYS A 19 15.38 15.33 -4.56
C LYS A 19 14.72 15.84 -3.30
N VAL A 20 15.47 16.55 -2.47
CA VAL A 20 14.95 17.17 -1.25
C VAL A 20 15.05 18.69 -1.39
N LYS A 21 13.90 19.37 -1.33
CA LYS A 21 13.80 20.84 -1.39
C LYS A 21 12.91 21.33 -0.25
N ALA A 22 13.47 22.09 0.69
CA ALA A 22 12.71 22.70 1.80
C ALA A 22 11.77 21.71 2.53
N LYS A 23 12.30 20.53 2.92
CA LYS A 23 11.57 19.42 3.56
C LYS A 23 10.44 18.80 2.72
N MET A 24 10.42 19.07 1.41
CA MET A 24 9.63 18.33 0.44
C MET A 24 10.54 17.31 -0.24
N ILE A 25 10.11 16.05 -0.23
CA ILE A 25 10.84 14.94 -0.83
C ILE A 25 10.13 14.56 -2.12
N GLU A 26 10.85 14.63 -3.21
CA GLU A 26 10.43 14.15 -4.52
C GLU A 26 11.21 12.88 -4.82
N VAL A 27 10.49 11.80 -5.13
CA VAL A 27 11.06 10.50 -5.49
C VAL A 27 10.65 10.18 -6.92
N GLU A 28 11.64 10.00 -7.78
CA GLU A 28 11.47 9.66 -9.20
C GLU A 28 11.98 8.23 -9.43
N GLY A 29 11.18 7.43 -10.13
CA GLY A 29 11.54 6.06 -10.47
C GLY A 29 10.82 5.57 -11.72
N PRO A 30 10.95 4.28 -12.07
CA PRO A 30 10.47 3.75 -13.34
C PRO A 30 8.95 3.84 -13.52
N ARG A 31 8.18 3.83 -12.41
CA ARG A 31 6.71 3.91 -12.46
C ARG A 31 6.13 5.32 -12.37
N GLY A 32 6.99 6.34 -12.28
CA GLY A 32 6.60 7.74 -12.20
C GLY A 32 7.24 8.48 -11.02
N LYS A 33 6.61 9.61 -10.67
CA LYS A 33 7.07 10.55 -9.66
C LYS A 33 6.08 10.63 -8.50
N LEU A 34 6.60 10.64 -7.27
CA LEU A 34 5.81 10.89 -6.07
C LEU A 34 6.43 12.05 -5.29
N ILE A 35 5.58 12.88 -4.70
CA ILE A 35 5.98 14.06 -3.94
C ILE A 35 5.32 13.99 -2.57
N ARG A 36 6.10 14.21 -1.51
CA ARG A 36 5.58 14.28 -0.15
C ARG A 36 6.15 15.45 0.63
N ASN A 37 5.28 16.11 1.37
CA ASN A 37 5.60 17.29 2.16
C ASN A 37 5.79 16.92 3.65
N PHE A 38 6.96 17.20 4.21
CA PHE A 38 7.30 17.01 5.63
C PHE A 38 7.52 18.33 6.39
N LYS A 39 7.07 19.48 5.86
CA LYS A 39 7.22 20.80 6.51
C LYS A 39 6.60 20.91 7.91
N HIS A 40 5.62 20.07 8.21
CA HIS A 40 4.99 20.00 9.53
C HIS A 40 5.90 19.40 10.61
N LEU A 41 6.99 18.73 10.21
CA LEU A 41 7.98 18.14 11.11
C LEU A 41 9.22 19.03 11.17
N ASN A 42 9.70 19.29 12.39
CA ASN A 42 10.97 19.97 12.58
C ASN A 42 12.14 18.97 12.50
N LEU A 43 12.40 18.46 11.30
CA LEU A 43 13.48 17.54 10.98
C LEU A 43 14.38 18.13 9.88
N ASP A 44 15.65 17.76 9.91
CA ASP A 44 16.64 18.11 8.89
C ASP A 44 16.92 16.90 8.01
N PHE A 45 17.09 17.14 6.71
CA PHE A 45 17.24 16.12 5.70
C PHE A 45 18.54 16.35 4.95
N HIS A 46 19.42 15.36 4.97
CA HIS A 46 20.72 15.40 4.31
C HIS A 46 20.83 14.23 3.34
N LEU A 47 21.25 14.53 2.11
CA LEU A 47 21.53 13.53 1.11
C LEU A 47 23.04 13.33 1.08
N ILE A 48 23.49 12.24 1.71
CA ILE A 48 24.90 11.91 1.89
C ILE A 48 25.28 10.92 0.79
N LYS A 49 26.50 11.05 0.28
CA LYS A 49 27.13 10.02 -0.56
C LYS A 49 28.18 9.36 0.30
N ASP A 50 28.07 8.05 0.48
CA ASP A 50 29.15 7.32 1.14
C ASP A 50 30.34 7.22 0.19
N GLU A 51 31.49 7.66 0.67
CA GLU A 51 32.74 7.70 -0.11
C GLU A 51 33.27 6.29 -0.42
N GLU A 52 33.00 5.30 0.44
CA GLU A 52 33.49 3.93 0.28
C GLU A 52 32.62 3.05 -0.64
N SER A 53 31.30 3.29 -0.68
CA SER A 53 30.36 2.48 -1.48
C SER A 53 29.78 3.21 -2.69
N GLY A 54 29.96 4.53 -2.81
CA GLY A 54 29.35 5.37 -3.85
C GLY A 54 27.81 5.43 -3.78
N LYS A 55 27.20 4.79 -2.78
CA LYS A 55 25.75 4.69 -2.61
C LYS A 55 25.21 5.96 -1.98
N ARG A 56 24.06 6.40 -2.47
CA ARG A 56 23.35 7.57 -1.93
C ARG A 56 22.58 7.14 -0.67
N LYS A 57 22.80 7.83 0.44
CA LYS A 57 22.09 7.64 1.70
C LYS A 57 21.26 8.87 2.03
N LEU A 58 20.05 8.65 2.51
CA LEU A 58 19.23 9.71 3.10
C LEU A 58 19.46 9.68 4.62
N ARG A 59 20.01 10.75 5.17
CA ARG A 59 20.13 10.96 6.62
C ARG A 59 19.06 11.94 7.08
N ILE A 60 18.34 11.58 8.13
CA ILE A 60 17.35 12.44 8.78
C ILE A 60 17.80 12.71 10.21
N GLU A 61 17.81 13.97 10.60
CA GLU A 61 18.31 14.41 11.90
C GLU A 61 17.29 15.27 12.64
N ALA A 62 17.29 15.14 13.96
CA ALA A 62 16.58 16.03 14.87
C ALA A 62 17.55 16.54 15.94
N TRP A 63 17.70 17.85 16.01
CA TRP A 63 18.46 18.52 17.06
C TRP A 63 17.57 18.82 18.27
N PHE A 64 18.10 18.59 19.47
CA PHE A 64 17.41 18.83 20.75
C PHE A 64 16.02 18.18 20.80
N GLY A 65 15.93 16.96 20.27
CA GLY A 65 14.69 16.22 20.11
C GLY A 65 14.04 15.82 21.43
N SER A 66 12.72 16.01 21.51
CA SER A 66 11.86 15.32 22.47
C SER A 66 11.58 13.88 21.99
N ARG A 67 11.05 13.03 22.87
CA ARG A 67 10.66 11.65 22.51
C ARG A 67 9.75 11.58 21.27
N LYS A 68 8.85 12.58 21.10
CA LYS A 68 7.93 12.65 19.96
C LYS A 68 8.65 12.98 18.65
N THR A 69 9.63 13.88 18.69
CA THR A 69 10.39 14.28 17.49
C THR A 69 11.37 13.18 17.06
N SER A 70 12.02 12.49 18.01
CA SER A 70 12.87 11.34 17.67
C SER A 70 12.06 10.20 17.05
N ALA A 71 10.83 9.94 17.52
CA ALA A 71 9.95 8.96 16.89
C ALA A 71 9.54 9.35 15.46
N ALA A 72 9.38 10.65 15.19
CA ALA A 72 9.02 11.16 13.87
C ALA A 72 10.11 10.91 12.81
N ILE A 73 11.38 10.77 13.20
CA ILE A 73 12.49 10.40 12.29
C ILE A 73 12.16 9.07 11.62
N ARG A 74 11.90 8.03 12.42
CA ARG A 74 11.59 6.70 11.92
C ARG A 74 10.32 6.67 11.07
N THR A 75 9.28 7.40 11.48
CA THR A 75 8.05 7.53 10.68
C THR A 75 8.35 8.14 9.31
N THR A 76 9.19 9.16 9.26
CA THR A 76 9.59 9.82 8.02
C THR A 76 10.38 8.87 7.13
N LEU A 77 11.34 8.13 7.67
CA LEU A 77 12.07 7.11 6.91
C LEU A 77 11.12 6.07 6.32
N SER A 78 10.20 5.53 7.11
CA SER A 78 9.20 4.57 6.61
C SER A 78 8.30 5.17 5.52
N HIS A 79 7.96 6.46 5.59
CA HIS A 79 7.25 7.12 4.49
C HIS A 79 8.10 7.17 3.22
N VAL A 80 9.39 7.51 3.31
CA VAL A 80 10.28 7.54 2.15
C VAL A 80 10.50 6.14 1.57
N GLU A 81 10.70 5.11 2.40
CA GLU A 81 10.74 3.69 1.95
C GLU A 81 9.48 3.31 1.18
N ASN A 82 8.32 3.77 1.64
CA ASN A 82 7.06 3.54 0.95
C ASN A 82 6.99 4.26 -0.40
N LEU A 83 7.52 5.49 -0.51
CA LEU A 83 7.61 6.19 -1.79
C LEU A 83 8.54 5.45 -2.77
N ILE A 84 9.71 5.01 -2.30
CA ILE A 84 10.70 4.25 -3.09
C ILE A 84 10.08 2.93 -3.59
N THR A 85 9.43 2.18 -2.71
CA THR A 85 8.76 0.94 -3.10
C THR A 85 7.56 1.20 -4.01
N GLY A 86 6.87 2.33 -3.85
CA GLY A 86 5.81 2.82 -4.73
C GLY A 86 6.26 3.05 -6.18
N VAL A 87 7.37 3.78 -6.37
CA VAL A 87 7.88 4.10 -7.72
C VAL A 87 8.63 2.94 -8.39
N THR A 88 9.12 1.96 -7.63
CA THR A 88 9.84 0.80 -8.18
C THR A 88 8.91 -0.37 -8.46
N LYS A 89 8.11 -0.74 -7.47
CA LYS A 89 7.26 -1.93 -7.48
C LYS A 89 5.80 -1.55 -7.57
N GLY A 90 5.35 -0.57 -6.79
CA GLY A 90 3.97 -0.13 -6.59
C GLY A 90 3.13 -1.08 -5.73
N TYR A 91 1.94 -0.61 -5.35
CA TYR A 91 1.09 -1.29 -4.37
C TYR A 91 -0.15 -1.88 -5.00
N ARG A 92 -0.56 -3.02 -4.43
CA ARG A 92 -1.78 -3.74 -4.81
C ARG A 92 -2.52 -4.22 -3.57
N TYR A 93 -3.78 -3.82 -3.45
CA TYR A 93 -4.67 -4.27 -2.38
C TYR A 93 -5.71 -5.20 -2.98
N LYS A 94 -5.83 -6.40 -2.41
CA LYS A 94 -6.88 -7.34 -2.76
C LYS A 94 -7.99 -7.25 -1.74
N MET A 95 -9.21 -7.04 -2.19
CA MET A 95 -10.41 -7.08 -1.35
C MET A 95 -11.33 -8.19 -1.84
N ARG A 96 -11.96 -8.89 -0.90
CA ARG A 96 -12.91 -9.97 -1.19
C ARG A 96 -14.29 -9.57 -0.70
N PHE A 97 -15.30 -9.92 -1.48
CA PHE A 97 -16.68 -9.80 -1.05
C PHE A 97 -17.03 -11.01 -0.19
N VAL A 98 -17.48 -10.75 1.03
CA VAL A 98 -17.98 -11.76 1.97
C VAL A 98 -19.48 -11.57 2.06
N TYR A 99 -20.23 -12.65 1.87
CA TYR A 99 -21.69 -12.66 1.97
C TYR A 99 -22.18 -14.04 2.43
N ALA A 100 -23.25 -14.06 3.22
CA ALA A 100 -23.92 -15.30 3.62
C ALA A 100 -25.04 -15.68 2.63
N HIS A 101 -25.99 -14.76 2.40
CA HIS A 101 -27.20 -15.04 1.60
C HIS A 101 -27.37 -14.13 0.39
N PHE A 102 -27.11 -12.83 0.55
CA PHE A 102 -27.29 -11.85 -0.53
C PHE A 102 -25.99 -11.66 -1.32
N PRO A 103 -25.90 -12.09 -2.60
CA PRO A 103 -24.69 -11.92 -3.39
C PRO A 103 -24.44 -10.44 -3.67
N ILE A 104 -23.23 -9.97 -3.39
CA ILE A 104 -22.83 -8.58 -3.58
C ILE A 104 -22.37 -8.37 -5.02
N ASN A 105 -23.03 -7.45 -5.73
CA ASN A 105 -22.67 -7.11 -7.10
C ASN A 105 -21.82 -5.84 -7.13
N ALA A 106 -20.58 -5.96 -7.62
CA ALA A 106 -19.68 -4.83 -7.82
C ALA A 106 -19.50 -4.52 -9.31
N SER A 107 -19.89 -3.31 -9.72
CA SER A 107 -19.67 -2.78 -11.07
C SER A 107 -18.67 -1.65 -11.04
N ILE A 108 -17.61 -1.78 -11.84
CA ILE A 108 -16.59 -0.76 -12.01
C ILE A 108 -17.09 0.22 -13.07
N THR A 109 -17.14 1.51 -12.73
CA THR A 109 -17.69 2.59 -13.57
C THR A 109 -16.65 3.70 -13.75
N ASN A 110 -16.83 4.57 -14.74
CA ASN A 110 -15.95 5.70 -15.05
C ASN A 110 -14.48 5.29 -15.31
N GLY A 111 -14.26 4.29 -16.17
CA GLY A 111 -12.91 3.89 -16.59
C GLY A 111 -12.00 3.51 -15.43
N ASN A 112 -12.48 2.66 -14.52
CA ASN A 112 -11.75 2.13 -13.35
C ASN A 112 -11.53 3.10 -12.18
N LYS A 113 -12.21 4.25 -12.17
CA LYS A 113 -12.09 5.27 -11.11
C LYS A 113 -13.21 5.27 -10.08
N SER A 114 -14.31 4.55 -10.32
CA SER A 114 -15.42 4.45 -9.36
C SER A 114 -15.94 3.03 -9.29
N ILE A 115 -16.45 2.65 -8.12
CA ILE A 115 -17.08 1.34 -7.89
C ILE A 115 -18.50 1.56 -7.37
N GLU A 116 -19.45 0.85 -7.96
CA GLU A 116 -20.82 0.78 -7.51
C GLU A 116 -21.06 -0.59 -6.90
N ILE A 117 -21.54 -0.60 -5.66
CA ILE A 117 -21.89 -1.82 -4.93
C ILE A 117 -23.41 -1.88 -4.84
N ARG A 118 -23.97 -2.97 -5.36
CA ARG A 118 -25.40 -3.25 -5.44
C ARG A 118 -25.73 -4.50 -4.63
N ASN A 119 -26.98 -4.59 -4.17
CA ASN A 119 -27.50 -5.75 -3.44
C ASN A 119 -26.76 -6.05 -2.12
N PHE A 120 -26.15 -5.04 -1.50
CA PHE A 120 -25.55 -5.21 -0.18
C PHE A 120 -26.67 -5.45 0.86
N LEU A 121 -26.68 -6.61 1.51
CA LEU A 121 -27.70 -7.01 2.48
C LEU A 121 -29.15 -7.01 1.93
N GLY A 122 -29.33 -7.06 0.61
CA GLY A 122 -30.63 -6.94 -0.04
C GLY A 122 -31.16 -5.50 -0.17
N GLU A 123 -30.34 -4.48 0.10
CA GLU A 123 -30.73 -3.08 -0.06
C GLU A 123 -30.95 -2.71 -1.54
N LYS A 124 -32.02 -1.97 -1.83
CA LYS A 124 -32.25 -1.36 -3.16
C LYS A 124 -31.30 -0.18 -3.45
N LYS A 125 -30.66 0.38 -2.43
CA LYS A 125 -29.77 1.53 -2.54
C LYS A 125 -28.42 1.11 -3.13
N VAL A 126 -28.01 1.76 -4.22
CA VAL A 126 -26.67 1.59 -4.80
C VAL A 126 -25.67 2.42 -4.00
N ARG A 127 -24.59 1.79 -3.52
CA ARG A 127 -23.50 2.46 -2.82
C ARG A 127 -22.37 2.73 -3.79
N LYS A 128 -22.24 3.98 -4.24
CA LYS A 128 -21.14 4.43 -5.10
C LYS A 128 -19.95 4.91 -4.26
N VAL A 129 -18.73 4.51 -4.62
CA VAL A 129 -17.48 4.97 -4.02
C VAL A 129 -16.56 5.42 -5.14
N ASP A 130 -16.15 6.68 -5.08
CA ASP A 130 -15.16 7.25 -6.00
C ASP A 130 -13.75 7.01 -5.43
N MET A 131 -12.83 6.60 -6.31
CA MET A 131 -11.43 6.37 -5.94
C MET A 131 -10.66 7.68 -5.91
N LEU A 132 -9.59 7.68 -5.12
CA LEU A 132 -8.63 8.78 -5.13
C LEU A 132 -7.78 8.74 -6.40
N GLU A 133 -7.22 9.90 -6.75
CA GLU A 133 -6.42 10.06 -7.96
C GLU A 133 -5.20 9.12 -7.97
N GLY A 134 -4.90 8.55 -9.14
CA GLY A 134 -3.79 7.61 -9.32
C GLY A 134 -4.05 6.18 -8.82
N VAL A 135 -5.27 5.88 -8.37
CA VAL A 135 -5.71 4.51 -8.01
C VAL A 135 -6.65 3.96 -9.07
N SER A 136 -6.34 2.77 -9.57
CA SER A 136 -7.15 2.03 -10.53
C SER A 136 -7.74 0.78 -9.90
N ILE A 137 -9.01 0.48 -10.19
CA ILE A 137 -9.66 -0.76 -9.76
C ILE A 137 -9.68 -1.76 -10.92
N VAL A 138 -9.32 -3.01 -10.64
CA VAL A 138 -9.41 -4.13 -11.59
C VAL A 138 -10.14 -5.28 -10.92
N ARG A 139 -11.03 -5.95 -11.65
CA ARG A 139 -11.66 -7.19 -11.17
C ARG A 139 -10.70 -8.35 -11.37
N SER A 140 -10.54 -9.20 -10.35
CA SER A 140 -9.68 -10.38 -10.45
C SER A 140 -10.37 -11.44 -11.32
N GLU A 141 -9.69 -11.96 -12.33
CA GLU A 141 -10.20 -13.07 -13.15
C GLU A 141 -10.04 -14.43 -12.45
N LYS A 142 -9.01 -14.55 -11.60
CA LYS A 142 -8.60 -15.83 -11.00
C LYS A 142 -9.48 -16.26 -9.83
N VAL A 143 -10.00 -15.28 -9.09
CA VAL A 143 -10.79 -15.51 -7.88
C VAL A 143 -12.10 -14.78 -8.05
N LYS A 144 -13.19 -15.54 -8.00
CA LYS A 144 -14.55 -14.98 -8.00
C LYS A 144 -14.70 -14.05 -6.79
N ASP A 145 -15.40 -12.95 -7.00
CA ASP A 145 -15.75 -12.01 -5.94
C ASP A 145 -14.53 -11.35 -5.26
N GLU A 146 -13.46 -11.12 -6.03
CA GLU A 146 -12.27 -10.36 -5.62
C GLU A 146 -12.09 -9.11 -6.51
N ILE A 147 -11.83 -7.97 -5.87
CA ILE A 147 -11.37 -6.74 -6.53
C ILE A 147 -9.95 -6.41 -6.12
N VAL A 148 -9.24 -5.79 -7.04
CA VAL A 148 -7.84 -5.44 -6.91
C VAL A 148 -7.70 -3.93 -7.10
N LEU A 149 -7.23 -3.23 -6.08
CA LEU A 149 -6.88 -1.82 -6.15
C LEU A 149 -5.39 -1.68 -6.39
N ASP A 150 -5.04 -1.02 -7.47
CA ASP A 150 -3.67 -0.79 -7.91
C ASP A 150 -3.32 0.69 -7.87
N GLY A 151 -2.13 1.02 -7.37
CA GLY A 151 -1.63 2.40 -7.38
C GLY A 151 -0.14 2.48 -7.02
N ASN A 152 0.41 3.69 -7.11
CA ASN A 152 1.81 3.96 -6.77
C ASN A 152 1.95 4.41 -5.30
N ASP A 153 0.98 5.16 -4.77
CA ASP A 153 0.96 5.64 -3.39
C ASP A 153 0.17 4.69 -2.48
N ILE A 154 0.82 4.19 -1.42
CA ILE A 154 0.22 3.32 -0.41
C ILE A 154 -0.96 3.97 0.31
N GLU A 155 -0.89 5.28 0.61
CA GLU A 155 -1.90 5.97 1.40
C GLU A 155 -3.18 6.14 0.61
N LEU A 156 -3.06 6.54 -0.66
CA LEU A 156 -4.21 6.70 -1.56
C LEU A 156 -4.89 5.36 -1.84
N VAL A 157 -4.12 4.30 -2.10
CA VAL A 157 -4.66 2.95 -2.32
C VAL A 157 -5.34 2.43 -1.04
N SER A 158 -4.69 2.56 0.11
CA SER A 158 -5.22 2.10 1.40
C SER A 158 -6.48 2.86 1.80
N ARG A 159 -6.52 4.19 1.59
CA ARG A 159 -7.67 5.03 1.88
C ARG A 159 -8.84 4.72 0.95
N SER A 160 -8.58 4.51 -0.34
CA SER A 160 -9.61 4.08 -1.29
C SER A 160 -10.23 2.74 -0.89
N ALA A 161 -9.41 1.76 -0.49
CA ALA A 161 -9.89 0.48 0.04
C ALA A 161 -10.69 0.65 1.35
N ALA A 162 -10.25 1.56 2.23
CA ALA A 162 -10.96 1.84 3.48
C ALA A 162 -12.33 2.50 3.24
N LEU A 163 -12.45 3.40 2.26
CA LEU A 163 -13.73 4.01 1.88
C LEU A 163 -14.75 2.98 1.40
N ILE A 164 -14.29 1.99 0.63
CA ILE A 164 -15.13 0.84 0.21
C ILE A 164 -15.63 0.08 1.43
N ASN A 165 -14.73 -0.29 2.35
CA ASN A 165 -15.09 -1.03 3.56
C ASN A 165 -16.06 -0.22 4.45
N GLN A 166 -15.79 1.05 4.68
CA GLN A 166 -16.65 1.93 5.48
C GLN A 166 -18.05 2.08 4.88
N LYS A 167 -18.15 2.17 3.56
CA LYS A 167 -19.44 2.18 2.86
C LYS A 167 -20.13 0.81 2.90
N CYS A 168 -19.46 -0.27 3.23
CA CYS A 168 -20.05 -1.61 3.33
C CYS A 168 -20.14 -2.10 4.78
N HIS A 169 -20.11 -1.21 5.77
CA HIS A 169 -20.45 -1.60 7.13
C HIS A 169 -21.96 -1.79 7.32
N VAL A 170 -22.31 -2.91 7.94
CA VAL A 170 -23.66 -3.22 8.41
C VAL A 170 -24.03 -2.26 9.54
N LYS A 171 -25.22 -1.67 9.46
CA LYS A 171 -25.78 -0.78 10.50
C LYS A 171 -27.00 -1.43 11.13
N ASN A 172 -27.26 -1.11 12.40
CA ASN A 172 -28.46 -1.50 13.15
C ASN A 172 -28.70 -3.02 13.23
N LYS A 173 -27.66 -3.84 13.08
CA LYS A 173 -27.67 -5.30 13.24
C LYS A 173 -26.40 -5.74 13.98
N ASP A 174 -26.40 -6.97 14.49
CA ASP A 174 -25.24 -7.54 15.16
C ASP A 174 -24.11 -7.88 14.16
N ILE A 175 -23.00 -7.16 14.28
CA ILE A 175 -21.80 -7.31 13.45
C ILE A 175 -21.09 -8.66 13.63
N ARG A 176 -21.37 -9.38 14.72
CA ARG A 176 -20.76 -10.71 14.96
C ARG A 176 -21.45 -11.82 14.16
N LYS A 177 -22.71 -11.61 13.81
CA LYS A 177 -23.51 -12.56 13.01
C LYS A 177 -23.57 -12.16 11.54
N PHE A 178 -23.65 -10.86 11.25
CA PHE A 178 -23.68 -10.32 9.90
C PHE A 178 -22.27 -9.88 9.48
N LEU A 179 -21.49 -10.82 8.96
CA LEU A 179 -20.14 -10.60 8.44
C LEU A 179 -20.13 -10.15 6.96
N ASP A 180 -21.29 -9.83 6.40
CA ASP A 180 -21.43 -9.39 5.02
C ASP A 180 -20.70 -8.05 4.83
N GLY A 181 -19.78 -7.99 3.86
CA GLY A 181 -18.88 -6.85 3.72
C GLY A 181 -17.88 -7.00 2.57
N VAL A 182 -17.13 -5.93 2.34
CA VAL A 182 -15.99 -5.95 1.41
C VAL A 182 -14.74 -5.78 2.23
N GLU A 183 -14.11 -6.91 2.55
CA GLU A 183 -12.97 -6.94 3.46
C GLU A 183 -11.66 -6.98 2.70
N ARG A 184 -10.64 -6.40 3.32
CA ARG A 184 -9.28 -6.43 2.80
C ARG A 184 -8.68 -7.80 3.07
N ALA A 185 -8.46 -8.58 2.02
CA ALA A 185 -7.92 -9.92 2.14
C ALA A 185 -6.39 -9.90 2.27
N ASN A 186 -5.70 -9.15 1.41
CA ASN A 186 -4.23 -9.11 1.41
C ASN A 186 -3.69 -7.77 0.90
N LYS A 187 -2.59 -7.32 1.52
CA LYS A 187 -1.73 -6.26 0.98
C LYS A 187 -0.55 -6.92 0.26
N HIS A 188 -0.44 -6.70 -1.04
CA HIS A 188 0.69 -7.19 -1.83
C HIS A 188 1.49 -6.02 -2.39
N ILE A 189 2.82 -6.14 -2.30
CA ILE A 189 3.72 -5.34 -3.12
C ILE A 189 3.77 -6.02 -4.49
N LYS A 190 3.58 -5.26 -5.56
CA LYS A 190 3.69 -5.82 -6.92
C LYS A 190 5.11 -6.34 -7.12
N LYS A 191 5.26 -7.56 -7.61
CA LYS A 191 6.57 -8.06 -8.05
C LYS A 191 6.99 -7.24 -9.27
N LYS A 192 8.30 -6.92 -9.40
CA LYS A 192 8.83 -6.33 -10.63
C LYS A 192 8.40 -7.26 -11.78
N SER A 193 7.70 -6.73 -12.78
CA SER A 193 7.47 -7.44 -14.03
C SER A 193 8.83 -7.57 -14.70
N SER A 194 9.47 -8.72 -14.54
CA SER A 194 10.61 -9.09 -15.38
C SER A 194 10.08 -9.21 -16.80
N VAL A 195 10.42 -8.23 -17.64
CA VAL A 195 10.33 -8.38 -19.09
C VAL A 195 11.23 -9.55 -19.46
N GLY A 196 10.64 -10.61 -20.01
CA GLY A 196 11.34 -11.70 -20.70
C GLY A 196 12.41 -12.44 -19.90
N SER A 197 12.01 -13.37 -19.04
CA SER A 197 12.81 -14.58 -18.84
C SER A 197 11.90 -15.79 -18.69
N THR A 198 12.06 -16.71 -19.63
CA THR A 198 11.39 -18.00 -19.73
C THR A 198 11.78 -18.82 -18.50
N VAL A 199 10.96 -18.79 -17.44
CA VAL A 199 11.15 -19.64 -16.27
C VAL A 199 10.36 -20.92 -16.51
N THR A 200 11.11 -21.97 -16.84
CA THR A 200 10.66 -23.36 -16.82
C THR A 200 9.95 -23.68 -15.51
N SER A 201 8.74 -24.20 -15.64
CA SER A 201 7.91 -24.68 -14.55
C SER A 201 8.63 -25.77 -13.76
N ARG A 202 9.15 -25.45 -12.58
CA ARG A 202 9.42 -26.47 -11.55
C ARG A 202 8.15 -26.69 -10.76
N ASN A 203 7.48 -27.78 -11.08
CA ASN A 203 6.41 -28.38 -10.30
C ASN A 203 6.84 -28.50 -8.83
N TRP A 204 6.03 -27.95 -7.92
CA TRP A 204 6.17 -28.19 -6.50
C TRP A 204 5.19 -29.30 -6.13
N CYS A 205 5.74 -30.46 -5.79
CA CYS A 205 5.03 -31.67 -5.40
C CYS A 205 4.35 -31.47 -4.02
N PRO A 206 3.12 -31.98 -3.80
CA PRO A 206 2.48 -31.93 -2.48
C PRO A 206 3.06 -33.01 -1.55
N VAL A 207 3.28 -32.63 -0.30
CA VAL A 207 3.76 -33.51 0.78
C VAL A 207 2.62 -34.45 1.20
N GLU A 208 2.75 -35.75 0.88
CA GLU A 208 1.87 -36.80 1.38
C GLU A 208 2.18 -37.10 2.86
N SER A 209 1.13 -37.01 3.67
CA SER A 209 1.07 -37.48 5.04
C SER A 209 0.94 -39.01 5.09
N GLY A 210 1.93 -39.70 5.66
CA GLY A 210 1.84 -41.14 5.89
C GLY A 210 2.89 -41.66 6.86
N ARG A 211 2.68 -41.48 8.18
CA ARG A 211 3.38 -42.28 9.20
C ARG A 211 2.52 -43.46 9.58
N ARG A 212 2.90 -44.65 9.07
CA ARG A 212 2.59 -45.95 9.67
C ARG A 212 3.22 -46.01 11.06
N VAL A 213 2.40 -46.30 12.07
CA VAL A 213 2.86 -46.82 13.36
C VAL A 213 2.89 -48.35 13.24
N ARG A 214 4.03 -48.93 13.61
CA ARG A 214 4.21 -50.37 13.86
C ARG A 214 3.62 -50.71 15.22
#